data_AF-A0A413CYF8-F1
#
_entry.id   AF-A0A413CYF8-F1
#
_cell.length_a   1.000
_cell.length_b   1.000
_cell.length_c   1.000
_cell.angle_alpha   90.00
_cell.angle_beta   90.00
_cell.angle_gamma   90.00
#
_symmetry.space_group_name_H-M   'P 1'
#
loop_
_entity.id
_entity.type
_entity.pdbx_description
1 polymer ?
#
loop_
_entity_poly.entity_id
_entity_poly.type
_entity_poly.pdbx_seq_one_letter_code
_entity_poly.pdbx_strand_id
1 'polypeptide(L)' 'MSKYNSLWEYVRDNGNSSLKMTFEQIQQIAGIPIDHSFLKYKKELTEYGYKVEKISMKGQTVIFSKIDL' A
#
# COMPACT_ATOMS: atom_id res chain seq x y z
N MET A 1 15.91 -0.77 -4.95
CA MET A 1 14.89 -0.24 -4.02
C MET A 1 13.66 0.06 -4.84
N SER A 2 12.49 -0.50 -4.50
CA SER A 2 11.27 -0.16 -5.20
C SER A 2 10.85 1.28 -4.93
N LYS A 3 10.10 1.86 -5.86
CA LYS A 3 9.48 3.18 -5.76
C LYS A 3 8.60 3.35 -4.52
N TYR A 4 8.05 2.27 -3.97
CA TYR A 4 7.15 2.27 -2.81
C TYR A 4 7.69 1.50 -1.59
N ASN A 5 9.01 1.24 -1.52
CA ASN A 5 9.60 0.46 -0.42
C ASN A 5 9.20 0.97 0.98
N SER A 6 9.32 2.28 1.24
CA SER A 6 8.97 2.86 2.54
C SER A 6 7.50 2.65 2.92
N LEU A 7 6.60 2.64 1.92
CA LEU A 7 5.19 2.34 2.14
C LEU A 7 4.98 0.86 2.49
N TRP A 8 5.68 -0.04 1.81
CA TRP A 8 5.58 -1.49 2.05
C TRP A 8 6.08 -1.86 3.44
N GLU A 9 7.20 -1.29 3.86
CA GLU A 9 7.73 -1.42 5.22
C GLU A 9 6.72 -0.90 6.24
N TYR A 10 6.16 0.29 6.03
CA TYR A 10 5.14 0.85 6.91
C TYR A 10 3.91 -0.04 7.07
N VAL A 11 3.38 -0.60 5.97
CA VAL A 11 2.21 -1.50 6.01
C VAL A 11 2.53 -2.77 6.80
N ARG A 12 3.72 -3.35 6.60
CA ARG A 12 4.19 -4.54 7.32
C ARG A 12 4.33 -4.26 8.82
N ASP A 13 4.96 -3.16 9.17
CA ASP A 13 5.27 -2.78 10.56
C ASP A 13 4.00 -2.37 11.33
N ASN A 14 2.96 -1.90 10.63
CA ASN A 14 1.66 -1.64 11.23
C ASN A 14 1.01 -2.89 11.83
N GLY A 15 1.33 -4.10 11.33
CA GLY A 15 0.96 -5.38 11.92
C GLY A 15 -0.53 -5.75 11.92
N ASN A 16 -1.44 -4.83 11.56
CA ASN A 16 -2.88 -5.05 11.49
C ASN A 16 -3.27 -6.00 10.35
N SER A 17 -4.39 -6.70 10.51
CA SER A 17 -4.94 -7.58 9.46
C SER A 17 -5.49 -6.80 8.27
N SER A 18 -5.99 -5.59 8.50
CA SER A 18 -6.43 -4.66 7.46
C SER A 18 -6.04 -3.23 7.85
N LEU A 19 -5.60 -2.46 6.86
CA LEU A 19 -5.22 -1.06 7.02
C LEU A 19 -5.78 -0.25 5.84
N LYS A 20 -6.56 0.78 6.16
CA LYS A 20 -7.05 1.74 5.16
C LYS A 20 -6.22 3.02 5.23
N MET A 21 -5.70 3.45 4.09
CA MET A 21 -4.92 4.68 3.98
C MET A 21 -5.46 5.57 2.88
N THR A 22 -5.37 6.89 3.05
CA THR A 22 -5.67 7.85 1.98
C THR A 22 -4.48 7.98 1.02
N PHE A 23 -4.73 8.49 -0.18
CA PHE A 23 -3.66 8.76 -1.15
C PHE A 23 -2.66 9.80 -0.61
N GLU A 24 -3.13 10.75 0.19
CA GLU A 24 -2.28 11.74 0.87
C GLU A 24 -1.36 11.09 1.91
N GLN A 25 -1.87 10.22 2.78
CA GLN A 25 -1.05 9.49 3.75
C GLN A 25 0.00 8.62 3.05
N ILE A 26 -0.40 7.97 1.96
CA ILE A 26 0.52 7.18 1.14
C ILE A 26 1.62 8.07 0.55
N GLN A 27 1.27 9.26 0.05
CA GLN A 27 2.25 10.21 -0.48
C GLN A 27 3.21 10.71 0.60
N GLN A 28 2.72 10.96 1.82
CA GLN A 28 3.57 11.38 2.95
C GLN A 28 4.63 10.33 3.30
N ILE A 29 4.29 9.04 3.19
CA ILE A 29 5.20 7.93 3.52
C ILE A 29 6.10 7.57 2.34
N ALA A 30 5.55 7.51 1.12
CA ALA A 30 6.29 7.15 -0.08
C ALA A 30 7.15 8.32 -0.62
N GLY A 31 6.86 9.56 -0.22
CA GLY A 31 7.50 10.77 -0.73
C GLY A 31 7.06 11.15 -2.15
N ILE A 32 6.09 10.43 -2.72
CA ILE A 32 5.62 10.59 -4.10
C ILE A 32 4.11 10.39 -4.19
N PRO A 33 3.42 11.10 -5.09
CA PRO A 33 1.99 10.89 -5.31
C PRO A 33 1.74 9.51 -5.92
N ILE A 34 0.58 8.93 -5.61
CA ILE A 34 0.10 7.71 -6.28
C ILE A 34 -0.19 8.04 -7.75
N ASP A 35 0.35 7.21 -8.63
CA ASP A 35 0.11 7.26 -10.07
C ASP A 35 -0.28 5.87 -10.62
N HIS A 36 -0.49 5.78 -11.92
CA HIS A 36 -0.82 4.50 -12.58
C HIS A 36 0.22 3.41 -12.37
N SER A 37 1.49 3.76 -12.05
CA SER A 37 2.53 2.76 -11.76
C SER A 37 2.25 2.00 -10.46
N PHE A 38 1.42 2.52 -9.56
CA PHE A 38 1.03 1.85 -8.31
C PHE A 38 0.45 0.46 -8.55
N LEU A 39 -0.30 0.25 -9.64
CA LEU A 39 -0.86 -1.07 -9.99
C LEU A 39 0.21 -2.12 -10.33
N LYS A 40 1.36 -1.69 -10.82
CA LYS A 40 2.52 -2.55 -11.08
C LYS A 40 3.22 -2.89 -9.78
N TYR A 41 3.51 -1.88 -8.96
CA TYR A 41 4.30 -2.02 -7.73
C TYR A 41 3.55 -2.70 -6.59
N LYS A 42 2.21 -2.57 -6.50
CA LYS A 42 1.43 -3.20 -5.43
C LYS A 42 1.59 -4.73 -5.33
N LYS A 43 2.08 -5.37 -6.39
CA LYS A 43 2.37 -6.82 -6.39
C LYS A 43 3.55 -7.17 -5.49
N GLU A 44 4.49 -6.26 -5.29
CA GLU A 44 5.65 -6.47 -4.40
C GLU A 44 5.24 -6.62 -2.94
N LEU A 45 4.08 -6.08 -2.57
CA LEU A 45 3.55 -6.17 -1.22
C LEU A 45 3.40 -7.63 -0.73
N THR A 46 3.27 -8.58 -1.67
CA THR A 46 3.20 -10.01 -1.33
C THR A 46 4.48 -10.51 -0.64
N GLU A 47 5.64 -9.93 -0.96
CA GLU A 47 6.92 -10.23 -0.30
C GLU A 47 6.95 -9.78 1.17
N TYR A 48 6.02 -8.89 1.53
CA TYR A 48 5.85 -8.35 2.87
C TYR A 48 4.73 -9.07 3.64
N GLY A 49 4.06 -10.06 3.02
CA GLY A 49 2.94 -10.79 3.62
C GLY A 49 1.59 -10.05 3.52
N TYR A 50 1.49 -9.04 2.66
CA TYR A 50 0.29 -8.23 2.49
C TYR A 50 -0.13 -8.13 1.02
N LYS A 51 -1.38 -7.73 0.78
CA LYS A 51 -1.91 -7.40 -0.55
C LYS A 51 -2.72 -6.11 -0.51
N VAL A 52 -2.83 -5.45 -1.66
CA VAL A 52 -3.84 -4.41 -1.85
C VAL A 52 -5.17 -5.08 -2.17
N GLU A 53 -6.11 -4.96 -1.26
CA GLU A 53 -7.45 -5.51 -1.37
C GLU A 53 -8.36 -4.63 -2.24
N LYS A 54 -8.30 -3.32 -2.03
CA LYS A 54 -9.16 -2.38 -2.73
C LYS A 54 -8.48 -1.04 -2.96
N ILE A 55 -8.72 -0.46 -4.14
CA ILE A 55 -8.39 0.93 -4.45
C ILE A 55 -9.69 1.65 -4.76
N SER A 56 -9.97 2.74 -4.05
CA SER A 56 -11.13 3.60 -4.29
C SER A 56 -10.65 4.94 -4.81
N MET A 57 -10.89 5.21 -6.10
CA MET A 57 -10.55 6.50 -6.70
C MET A 57 -11.45 7.62 -6.15
N LYS A 58 -12.76 7.36 -6.00
CA LYS A 58 -13.72 8.33 -5.46
C LYS A 58 -13.40 8.72 -4.02
N GLY A 59 -13.04 7.73 -3.19
CA GLY A 59 -12.67 7.96 -1.79
C GLY A 59 -11.19 8.28 -1.59
N GLN A 60 -10.38 8.26 -2.66
CA GLN A 60 -8.92 8.39 -2.63
C GLN A 60 -8.26 7.57 -1.52
N THR A 61 -8.64 6.29 -1.44
CA THR A 61 -8.16 5.38 -0.39
C THR A 61 -7.71 4.04 -0.95
N VAL A 62 -6.71 3.44 -0.31
CA VAL A 62 -6.27 2.07 -0.54
C VAL A 62 -6.52 1.26 0.73
N ILE A 63 -7.02 0.04 0.57
CA ILE A 63 -7.14 -0.95 1.65
C ILE A 63 -6.07 -2.00 1.42
N PHE A 64 -5.23 -2.18 2.42
CA PHE A 64 -4.24 -3.24 2.53
C PHE A 64 -4.77 -4.32 3.46
N SER A 65 -4.50 -5.57 3.16
CA SER A 65 -4.79 -6.69 4.08
C SER A 65 -3.66 -7.69 4.11
N LYS A 66 -3.51 -8.36 5.26
CA LYS A 66 -2.61 -9.51 5.36
C LYS A 66 -3.05 -10.59 4.37
N ILE A 67 -2.08 -11.30 3.84
CA ILE A 67 -2.34 -12.53 3.13
C ILE A 67 -2.54 -13.59 4.20
N ASP A 68 -3.78 -14.02 4.38
CA ASP A 68 -4.05 -15.26 5.09
C ASP A 68 -3.49 -16.41 4.23
N LEU A 69 -2.49 -17.10 4.76
CA LEU A 69 -1.89 -18.31 4.18
C LEU A 69 -2.72 -19.54 4.55
#